data_AF-A0A3N5P0T9-F1
#
_entry.id   AF-A0A3N5P0T9-F1
#
_cell.length_a   1.000
_cell.length_b   1.000
_cell.length_c   1.000
_cell.angle_alpha   90.00
_cell.angle_beta   90.00
_cell.angle_gamma   90.00
#
_symmetry.space_group_name_H-M   'P 1'
#
loop_
_entity.id
_entity.type
_entity.pdbx_description
1 polymer ?
#
loop_
_entity_poly.entity_id
_entity_poly.type
_entity_poly.pdbx_seq_one_letter_code
_entity_poly.pdbx_strand_id
1 'polypeptide(L)' 'MNIVVVLLILLVLVGGGGFYAGGPLVGGGLGGLVLLVLLVLLLTGGLRRA' A
#
# COMPACT_ATOMS: atom_id res chain seq x y z
N MET A 1 -13.99 11.15 -3.51
CA MET A 1 -13.23 9.96 -3.08
C MET A 1 -11.76 10.19 -3.42
N ASN A 2 -10.86 10.32 -2.44
CA ASN A 2 -9.44 10.62 -2.69
C ASN A 2 -8.67 9.32 -2.99
N ILE A 3 -7.86 9.29 -4.05
CA ILE A 3 -7.06 8.10 -4.46
C ILE A 3 -6.15 7.61 -3.33
N VAL A 4 -5.64 8.53 -2.50
CA VAL A 4 -4.82 8.21 -1.31
C VAL A 4 -5.63 7.38 -0.31
N VAL A 5 -6.88 7.76 -0.09
CA VAL A 5 -7.78 7.08 0.85
C VAL A 5 -8.12 5.68 0.34
N VAL A 6 -8.35 5.53 -0.97
CA VAL A 6 -8.61 4.22 -1.60
C VAL A 6 -7.42 3.27 -1.43
N LEU A 7 -6.19 3.76 -1.66
CA LEU A 7 -4.97 2.94 -1.49
C LEU A 7 -4.74 2.52 -0.03
N LEU A 8 -5.03 3.39 0.93
CA LEU A 8 -4.95 3.04 2.36
C LEU A 8 -5.97 1.97 2.73
N ILE A 9 -7.21 2.07 2.24
CA ILE A 9 -8.23 1.04 2.49
C ILE A 9 -7.82 -0.30 1.88
N LEU A 10 -7.30 -0.31 0.65
CA LEU A 10 -6.80 -1.53 0.02
C LEU A 10 -5.62 -2.12 0.79
N LEU A 11 -4.73 -1.29 1.32
CA LEU A 11 -3.64 -1.74 2.18
C LEU A 11 -4.17 -2.40 3.48
N VAL A 12 -5.29 -1.91 4.02
CA VAL A 12 -5.98 -2.49 5.19
C VAL A 12 -6.65 -3.81 4.88
N LEU A 13 -7.37 -3.88 3.76
CA LEU A 13 -8.16 -5.06 3.43
C LEU A 13 -7.33 -6.19 2.80
N VAL A 14 -6.28 -5.86 2.04
CA VAL A 14 -5.48 -6.83 1.26
C VAL A 14 -4.11 -7.09 1.91
N GLY A 15 -3.61 -6.16 2.73
CA GLY A 15 -2.28 -6.24 3.34
C GLY A 15 -2.14 -7.29 4.44
N GLY A 16 -3.23 -7.76 5.04
CA GLY A 16 -3.21 -8.77 6.11
C GLY A 16 -2.69 -8.25 7.47
N GLY A 17 -3.20 -8.81 8.57
CA GLY A 17 -2.93 -8.32 9.94
C GLY A 17 -1.45 -8.21 10.33
N GLY A 18 -0.56 -9.02 9.74
CA GLY A 18 0.88 -8.93 10.03
C GLY A 18 1.59 -7.74 9.36
N PHE A 19 1.01 -7.14 8.30
CA PHE A 19 1.52 -5.86 7.76
C PHE A 19 1.38 -4.73 8.78
N TYR A 20 0.31 -4.76 9.59
CA TYR A 20 0.08 -3.81 10.69
C TYR A 20 0.96 -4.08 11.90
N ALA A 21 1.26 -5.35 12.19
CA ALA A 21 2.03 -5.75 13.36
C ALA A 21 3.56 -5.65 13.18
N GLY A 22 4.08 -5.71 11.95
CA GLY A 22 5.52 -5.68 11.71
C GLY A 22 5.94 -5.30 10.29
N GLY A 23 5.02 -4.71 9.50
CA GLY A 23 5.29 -4.30 8.13
C GLY A 23 5.30 -5.46 7.13
N PRO A 24 5.76 -5.19 5.89
CA PRO A 24 5.70 -6.17 4.80
C PRO A 24 6.42 -7.49 5.10
N LEU A 25 7.48 -7.44 5.91
CA LEU A 25 8.26 -8.59 6.35
C LEU A 25 7.48 -9.59 7.21
N VAL A 26 6.48 -9.11 7.97
CA VAL A 26 5.77 -9.91 8.99
C VAL A 26 4.34 -10.27 8.57
N GLY A 27 3.73 -9.53 7.65
CA GLY A 27 2.45 -9.97 7.10
C GLY A 27 2.06 -9.44 5.73
N GLY A 28 3.00 -8.88 4.97
CA GLY A 28 2.71 -8.50 3.60
C GLY A 28 2.92 -9.68 2.65
N GLY A 29 1.83 -10.28 2.16
CA GLY A 29 1.89 -11.04 0.91
C GLY A 29 2.23 -10.13 -0.28
N LEU A 30 2.45 -10.72 -1.47
CA LEU A 30 2.78 -9.97 -2.70
C LEU A 30 1.84 -8.77 -2.96
N GLY A 31 0.54 -8.91 -2.68
CA GLY A 31 -0.44 -7.83 -2.83
C GLY A 31 -0.19 -6.61 -1.92
N GLY A 32 0.18 -6.83 -0.65
CA GLY A 32 0.50 -5.75 0.29
C GLY A 32 1.78 -5.00 -0.10
N LEU A 33 2.79 -5.73 -0.60
CA LEU A 33 4.02 -5.13 -1.12
C LEU A 33 3.76 -4.27 -2.36
N VAL A 34 2.95 -4.75 -3.31
CA VAL A 34 2.58 -3.98 -4.51
C VAL A 34 1.84 -2.69 -4.12
N LEU A 35 0.90 -2.76 -3.18
CA LEU A 35 0.17 -1.59 -2.69
C LEU A 35 1.09 -0.58 -1.98
N LEU A 36 2.04 -1.04 -1.16
CA LEU A 36 3.03 -0.18 -0.53
C LEU A 36 3.85 0.58 -1.58
N VAL A 37 4.35 -0.13 -2.62
CA VAL A 37 5.12 0.49 -3.70
C VAL A 37 4.31 1.55 -4.43
N LEU A 38 3.06 1.25 -4.78
CA LEU A 38 2.16 2.22 -5.41
C LEU A 38 1.92 3.45 -4.54
N LEU A 39 1.78 3.28 -3.23
CA LEU A 39 1.63 4.39 -2.29
C LEU A 39 2.87 5.29 -2.28
N VAL A 40 4.07 4.71 -2.22
CA VAL A 40 5.34 5.46 -2.24
C VAL A 40 5.48 6.25 -3.56
N LEU A 41 5.19 5.62 -4.69
CA LEU A 41 5.23 6.27 -6.00
C LEU A 41 4.20 7.39 -6.13
N LEU A 42 3.01 7.23 -5.55
CA LEU A 42 2.00 8.28 -5.53
C LEU A 42 2.47 9.49 -4.71
N LEU A 43 3.02 9.26 -3.50
CA LEU A 43 3.46 10.31 -2.59
C LEU A 43 4.69 11.06 -3.10
N THR A 44 5.65 10.35 -3.72
CA THR A 44 6.83 10.95 -4.36
C THR A 44 6.51 11.59 -5.72
N GLY A 45 5.29 11.40 -6.23
CA GLY A 45 4.82 11.96 -7.49
C GLY A 45 5.23 11.19 -8.74
N GLY A 46 5.85 10.02 -8.60
CA GLY A 46 6.16 9.11 -9.72
C GLY A 46 4.91 8.64 -10.47
N LEU A 47 3.76 8.55 -9.78
CA LEU A 47 2.49 8.16 -10.41
C LEU A 47 1.72 9.34 -11.05
N ARG A 48 2.20 10.59 -10.88
CA ARG A 48 1.53 11.79 -11.47
C ARG A 48 1.91 12.05 -12.92
N ARG A 49 2.89 11.32 -13.47
CA ARG A 49 3.44 11.48 -14.83
C ARG A 49 3.38 10.21 -15.68
N ALA A 50 2.84 9.12 -15.14
CA ALA A 50 2.62 7.85 -15.85
C ALA A 50 1.17 7.79 -16.32
#